data_AF-A0A9W9D4V8-F1
#
_entry.id   AF-A0A9W9D4V8-F1
#
_cell.length_a   1.000
_cell.length_b   1.000
_cell.length_c   1.000
_cell.angle_alpha   90.00
_cell.angle_beta   90.00
_cell.angle_gamma   90.00
#
_symmetry.space_group_name_H-M   'P 1'
#
loop_
_entity.id
_entity.type
_entity.pdbx_description
1 polymer ?
#
loop_
_entity_poly.entity_id
_entity_poly.type
_entity_poly.pdbx_seq_one_letter_code
_entity_poly.pdbx_strand_id
1 'polypeptide(L)'
;MSTFSFWLGVADAAVGTIVLTKPEIIYHSALAKLLNRASGLRLPNPYATAGGEVSAQHAVAIIALPALVVMNTVFSTLALGTVIFKPHRATSVLLMTGINHFIFASIQFWRSNMTWREVLGLEDVKTKEL
;
A
#
# COMPACT_ATOMS: atom_id res chain seq x y z
N MET A 1 16.34 -21.38 -1.55
CA MET A 1 16.14 -19.97 -1.16
C MET A 1 17.24 -19.58 -0.22
N SER A 2 17.83 -18.39 -0.35
CA SER A 2 18.74 -17.90 0.68
C SER A 2 17.95 -17.48 1.92
N THR A 3 18.56 -17.59 3.10
CA THR A 3 17.96 -17.15 4.36
C THR A 3 17.51 -15.69 4.28
N PHE A 4 18.29 -14.83 3.62
CA PHE A 4 17.97 -13.42 3.38
C PHE A 4 16.63 -13.23 2.66
N SER A 5 16.41 -13.97 1.58
CA SER A 5 15.19 -13.89 0.78
C SER A 5 13.93 -14.30 1.52
N PHE A 6 14.03 -15.27 2.42
CA PHE A 6 12.92 -15.68 3.28
C PHE A 6 12.55 -14.55 4.26
N TRP A 7 13.54 -13.97 4.93
CA TRP A 7 13.33 -12.87 5.87
C TRP A 7 12.80 -11.59 5.22
N LEU A 8 13.17 -11.32 3.97
CA LEU A 8 12.60 -10.21 3.20
C LEU A 8 11.09 -10.39 3.00
N GLY A 9 10.65 -11.58 2.59
CA GLY A 9 9.22 -11.88 2.43
C GLY A 9 8.44 -11.79 3.74
N VAL A 10 9.05 -12.20 4.86
CA VAL A 10 8.47 -12.04 6.21
C VAL A 10 8.36 -10.57 6.59
N ALA A 11 9.38 -9.76 6.30
CA ALA A 11 9.37 -8.32 6.56
C ALA A 11 8.27 -7.61 5.76
N ASP A 12 8.11 -7.93 4.48
CA ASP A 12 7.05 -7.36 3.64
C ASP A 12 5.65 -7.72 4.16
N ALA A 13 5.45 -8.98 4.57
CA ALA A 13 4.18 -9.43 5.16
C ALA A 13 3.90 -8.74 6.50
N ALA A 14 4.92 -8.56 7.34
CA ALA A 14 4.81 -7.87 8.62
C ALA A 14 4.48 -6.38 8.42
N VAL A 15 5.17 -5.69 7.50
CA VAL A 15 4.89 -4.30 7.15
C VAL A 15 3.47 -4.17 6.60
N GLY A 16 3.05 -5.06 5.67
CA GLY A 16 1.69 -5.08 5.15
C GLY A 16 0.65 -5.26 6.26
N THR A 17 0.89 -6.17 7.21
CA THR A 17 0.01 -6.38 8.36
C THR A 17 -0.06 -5.14 9.25
N ILE A 18 1.07 -4.49 9.53
CA ILE A 18 1.11 -3.26 10.34
C ILE A 18 0.35 -2.13 9.64
N VAL A 19 0.56 -1.91 8.34
CA VAL A 19 -0.19 -0.92 7.55
C VAL A 19 -1.70 -1.18 7.63
N LEU A 20 -2.14 -2.44 7.56
CA LEU A 20 -3.55 -2.80 7.54
C LEU A 20 -4.24 -2.78 8.92
N THR A 21 -3.50 -3.01 10.00
CA THR A 21 -4.07 -3.19 11.35
C THR A 21 -3.82 -1.99 12.26
N LYS A 22 -2.63 -1.39 12.20
CA LYS A 22 -2.19 -0.27 13.04
C LYS A 22 -1.24 0.64 12.25
N PRO A 23 -1.75 1.36 11.24
CA PRO A 23 -0.93 2.26 10.41
C PRO A 23 -0.20 3.32 11.24
N GLU A 24 -0.75 3.70 12.40
CA GLU A 24 -0.15 4.61 13.38
C GLU A 24 1.30 4.27 13.73
N ILE A 25 1.66 2.97 13.77
CA ILE A 25 3.01 2.51 14.12
C ILE A 25 4.04 3.02 13.10
N ILE A 26 3.67 3.05 11.82
CA ILE A 26 4.55 3.50 10.74
C ILE A 26 4.58 5.04 10.71
N TYR A 27 3.42 5.67 10.79
CA TYR A 27 3.30 7.13 10.69
C TYR A 27 3.83 7.88 11.92
N HIS A 28 3.92 7.24 13.10
CA HIS A 28 4.57 7.80 14.29
C HIS A 28 5.96 7.25 14.60
N SER A 29 6.52 6.46 13.68
CA SER A 29 7.88 5.93 13.82
C SER A 29 8.92 7.05 13.92
N ALA A 30 10.07 6.74 14.51
CA ALA A 30 11.19 7.67 14.59
C ALA A 30 11.64 8.16 13.20
N LEU A 31 11.57 7.29 12.20
CA LEU A 31 11.87 7.62 10.80
C LEU A 31 10.87 8.63 10.23
N ALA A 32 9.57 8.43 10.44
CA ALA A 32 8.54 9.38 10.01
C ALA A 32 8.74 10.76 10.66
N LYS A 33 9.09 10.80 11.95
CA LYS A 33 9.42 12.06 12.66
C LYS A 33 10.66 12.73 12.09
N LEU A 34 11.67 11.97 11.71
CA LEU A 34 12.88 12.50 11.07
C LEU A 34 12.58 13.07 9.69
N LEU A 35 11.78 12.37 8.87
CA LEU A 35 11.35 12.83 7.56
C LEU A 35 10.48 14.09 7.64
N ASN A 36 9.56 14.19 8.62
CA ASN A 36 8.83 15.43 8.90
C ASN A 36 9.81 16.57 9.17
N ARG A 37 10.76 16.39 10.11
CA ARG A 37 11.74 17.44 10.44
C ARG A 37 12.57 17.87 9.23
N ALA A 38 12.93 16.94 8.36
CA ALA A 38 13.74 17.22 7.17
C ALA A 38 12.94 17.89 6.04
N SER A 39 11.67 17.52 5.87
CA SER A 39 10.83 17.97 4.73
C SER A 39 9.89 19.13 5.06
N GLY A 40 9.59 19.37 6.34
CA GLY A 40 8.53 20.28 6.78
C GLY A 40 7.12 19.76 6.53
N LEU A 41 6.96 18.53 6.01
CA LEU A 41 5.66 17.94 5.74
C LEU A 41 4.97 17.53 7.06
N ARG A 42 3.69 17.87 7.19
CA ARG A 42 2.87 17.46 8.34
C ARG A 42 2.78 15.94 8.41
N LEU A 43 2.97 15.39 9.61
CA LEU A 43 2.66 13.99 9.88
C LEU A 43 1.14 13.79 9.85
N PRO A 44 0.67 12.60 9.41
CA PRO A 44 -0.70 12.18 9.67
C PRO A 44 -0.97 12.21 11.19
N ASN A 45 -1.97 12.99 11.61
CA ASN A 45 -2.60 12.99 12.93
C ASN A 45 -3.73 11.93 13.00
N PRO A 46 -3.49 10.75 13.60
CA PRO A 46 -4.48 9.67 13.71
C PRO A 46 -5.65 10.02 14.63
N TYR A 47 -5.53 11.08 15.43
CA TYR A 47 -6.57 11.58 16.33
C TYR A 47 -6.92 13.01 15.92
N ALA A 48 -7.41 13.18 14.70
CA ALA A 48 -7.87 14.48 14.23
C ALA A 48 -9.03 14.99 15.10
N THR A 49 -8.78 16.06 15.87
CA THR A 49 -9.73 16.64 16.82
C THR A 49 -10.66 17.68 16.18
N ALA A 50 -10.44 18.00 14.90
CA ALA A 50 -11.24 18.93 14.12
C ALA A 50 -11.53 18.35 12.73
N GLY A 51 -12.72 18.60 12.18
CA GLY A 51 -13.19 18.01 10.92
C GLY A 51 -12.27 18.28 9.70
N GLY A 52 -11.55 19.41 9.69
CA GLY A 52 -10.57 19.71 8.64
C GLY A 52 -9.30 18.85 8.67
N GLU A 53 -8.92 18.31 9.82
CA GLU A 53 -7.75 17.44 9.96
C GLU A 53 -8.06 15.98 9.61
N VAL A 54 -9.30 15.53 9.89
CA VAL A 54 -9.83 14.24 9.42
C VAL A 54 -9.87 14.27 7.89
N SER A 55 -10.40 15.36 7.31
CA SER A 55 -10.54 15.58 5.87
C SER A 55 -9.21 15.48 5.13
N ALA A 56 -8.14 16.16 5.57
CA ALA A 56 -6.87 16.13 4.82
C ALA A 56 -6.19 14.75 4.81
N GLN A 57 -6.28 13.98 5.90
CA GLN A 57 -5.64 12.67 5.99
C GLN A 57 -6.50 11.54 5.46
N HIS A 58 -7.83 11.60 5.66
CA HIS A 58 -8.74 10.74 4.92
C HIS A 58 -8.66 11.05 3.43
N ALA A 59 -8.61 12.31 3.00
CA ALA A 59 -8.43 12.65 1.59
C ALA A 59 -7.10 12.13 1.06
N VAL A 60 -5.98 12.28 1.77
CA VAL A 60 -4.70 11.69 1.32
C VAL A 60 -4.78 10.16 1.27
N ALA A 61 -5.41 9.50 2.25
CA ALA A 61 -5.60 8.05 2.23
C ALA A 61 -6.55 7.60 1.09
N ILE A 62 -7.61 8.35 0.82
CA ILE A 62 -8.60 8.13 -0.25
C ILE A 62 -7.98 8.39 -1.62
N ILE A 63 -7.15 9.43 -1.76
CA ILE A 63 -6.45 9.79 -3.02
C ILE A 63 -5.30 8.81 -3.27
N ALA A 64 -4.60 8.35 -2.23
CA ALA A 64 -3.48 7.42 -2.38
C ALA A 64 -3.91 5.96 -2.53
N LEU A 65 -5.11 5.57 -2.07
CA LEU A 65 -5.58 4.18 -2.16
C LEU A 65 -5.69 3.67 -3.61
N PRO A 66 -6.32 4.41 -4.55
CA PRO A 66 -6.32 4.05 -5.97
C PRO A 66 -4.91 3.80 -6.50
N ALA A 67 -3.99 4.73 -6.24
CA ALA A 67 -2.61 4.64 -6.68
C ALA A 67 -1.88 3.42 -6.09
N LEU A 68 -2.12 3.11 -4.82
CA LEU A 68 -1.55 1.93 -4.16
C LEU A 68 -2.12 0.62 -4.72
N VAL A 69 -3.43 0.55 -4.99
CA VAL A 69 -4.06 -0.61 -5.62
C VAL A 69 -3.48 -0.82 -7.02
N VAL A 70 -3.37 0.23 -7.83
CA VAL A 70 -2.77 0.18 -9.17
C VAL A 70 -1.32 -0.26 -9.11
N MET A 71 -0.52 0.34 -8.22
CA MET A 71 0.89 -0.01 -8.06
C MET A 71 1.06 -1.49 -7.71
N ASN A 72 0.33 -1.98 -6.70
CA ASN A 72 0.38 -3.38 -6.28
C ASN A 72 -0.07 -4.31 -7.42
N THR A 73 -1.11 -3.94 -8.17
CA THR A 73 -1.61 -4.71 -9.31
C THR A 73 -0.57 -4.80 -10.43
N VAL A 74 0.07 -3.68 -10.78
CA VAL A 74 1.12 -3.63 -11.81
C VAL A 74 2.32 -4.46 -11.37
N PHE A 75 2.79 -4.28 -10.13
CA PHE A 75 3.95 -4.99 -9.61
C PHE A 75 3.71 -6.50 -9.55
N SER A 76 2.53 -6.90 -9.08
CA SER A 76 2.07 -8.30 -9.12
C SER A 76 2.07 -8.85 -10.55
N THR A 77 1.46 -8.14 -11.49
CA THR A 77 1.33 -8.59 -12.88
C THR A 77 2.68 -8.77 -13.55
N LEU A 78 3.60 -7.83 -13.36
CA LEU A 78 4.96 -7.90 -13.91
C LEU A 78 5.78 -9.03 -13.28
N ALA A 79 5.69 -9.21 -11.96
CA ALA A 79 6.38 -10.27 -11.24
C ALA A 79 5.88 -11.66 -11.66
N LEU A 80 4.56 -11.89 -11.60
CA LEU A 80 3.94 -13.15 -12.01
C LEU A 80 4.11 -13.41 -13.52
N GLY A 81 3.99 -12.37 -14.35
CA GLY A 81 4.26 -12.45 -15.78
C GLY A 81 5.71 -12.87 -16.06
N THR A 82 6.68 -12.36 -15.30
CA THR A 82 8.08 -12.79 -15.43
C THR A 82 8.26 -14.26 -15.07
N VAL A 83 7.56 -14.75 -14.03
CA VAL A 83 7.56 -16.19 -13.66
C VAL A 83 7.02 -17.05 -14.80
N ILE A 84 5.93 -16.63 -15.43
CA ILE A 84 5.27 -17.39 -16.51
C ILE A 84 6.07 -17.33 -17.81
N PHE A 85 6.44 -16.14 -18.27
CA PHE A 85 7.02 -15.92 -19.61
C PHE A 85 8.54 -16.04 -19.65
N LYS A 86 9.23 -15.84 -18.52
CA LYS A 86 10.70 -15.88 -18.42
C LYS A 86 11.13 -16.67 -17.17
N PRO A 87 10.73 -17.95 -17.03
CA PRO A 87 11.00 -18.74 -15.82
C PRO A 87 12.49 -18.88 -15.49
N HIS A 88 13.37 -18.84 -16.50
CA HIS A 88 14.83 -18.86 -16.31
C HIS A 88 15.40 -17.59 -15.65
N ARG A 89 14.66 -16.48 -15.65
CA ARG A 89 15.00 -15.24 -14.92
C ARG A 89 14.22 -15.08 -13.62
N ALA A 90 13.22 -15.94 -13.40
CA ALA A 90 12.36 -15.86 -12.24
C ALA A 90 13.03 -16.53 -11.04
N THR A 91 12.82 -15.95 -9.86
CA THR A 91 13.25 -16.53 -8.60
C THR A 91 12.02 -16.80 -7.72
N SER A 92 12.17 -17.65 -6.72
CA SER A 92 11.12 -17.86 -5.71
C SER A 92 10.76 -16.57 -4.97
N VAL A 93 11.69 -15.62 -4.86
CA VAL A 93 11.44 -14.27 -4.33
C VAL A 93 10.49 -13.52 -5.25
N LEU A 94 10.78 -13.48 -6.55
CA LEU A 94 9.94 -12.78 -7.53
C LEU A 94 8.51 -13.35 -7.54
N LEU A 95 8.37 -14.68 -7.43
CA LEU A 95 7.06 -15.32 -7.30
C LEU A 95 6.33 -14.88 -6.03
N MET A 96 7.00 -14.90 -4.87
CA MET A 96 6.37 -14.47 -3.61
C MET A 96 6.03 -12.98 -3.58
N THR A 97 6.90 -12.13 -4.13
CA THR A 97 6.59 -10.71 -4.35
C THR A 97 5.33 -10.57 -5.20
N GLY A 98 5.22 -11.29 -6.32
CA GLY A 98 4.03 -11.27 -7.15
C GLY A 98 2.76 -11.63 -6.37
N ILE A 99 2.80 -12.74 -5.62
CA ILE A 99 1.67 -13.20 -4.80
C ILE A 99 1.31 -12.19 -3.70
N ASN A 100 2.30 -11.65 -2.98
CA ASN A 100 2.07 -10.70 -1.89
C ASN A 100 1.40 -9.42 -2.41
N HIS A 101 1.93 -8.84 -3.49
CA HIS A 101 1.34 -7.65 -4.10
C HIS A 101 -0.06 -7.93 -4.68
N PHE A 102 -0.32 -9.12 -5.22
CA PHE A 102 -1.65 -9.53 -5.66
C PHE A 102 -2.66 -9.53 -4.50
N ILE A 103 -2.28 -10.16 -3.38
CA ILE A 103 -3.12 -10.24 -2.18
C ILE A 103 -3.36 -8.83 -1.62
N PHE A 104 -2.32 -7.99 -1.54
CA PHE A 104 -2.48 -6.60 -1.08
C PHE A 104 -3.39 -5.78 -1.97
N ALA A 105 -3.22 -5.84 -3.29
CA ALA A 105 -4.11 -5.17 -4.23
C ALA A 105 -5.57 -5.64 -4.07
N SER A 106 -5.78 -6.95 -3.93
CA SER A 106 -7.10 -7.56 -3.79
C SER A 106 -7.79 -7.13 -2.50
N ILE A 107 -7.07 -7.16 -1.36
CA ILE A 107 -7.61 -6.72 -0.06
C ILE A 107 -7.91 -5.22 -0.07
N GLN A 108 -7.00 -4.40 -0.62
CA GLN A 108 -7.20 -2.95 -0.71
C GLN A 108 -8.41 -2.61 -1.60
N PHE A 109 -8.54 -3.26 -2.75
CA PHE A 109 -9.69 -3.11 -3.64
C PHE A 109 -11.00 -3.53 -2.96
N TRP A 110 -11.01 -4.67 -2.28
CA TRP A 110 -12.20 -5.17 -1.60
C TRP A 110 -12.64 -4.26 -0.45
N ARG A 111 -11.69 -3.78 0.37
CA ARG A 111 -12.00 -2.93 1.54
C ARG A 111 -12.33 -1.50 1.17
N SER A 112 -11.87 -1.00 0.02
CA SER A 112 -12.11 0.39 -0.38
C SER A 112 -13.52 0.64 -0.87
N ASN A 113 -14.25 -0.40 -1.28
CA ASN A 113 -15.57 -0.28 -1.91
C ASN A 113 -15.55 0.62 -3.16
N MET A 114 -14.38 0.76 -3.80
CA MET A 114 -14.19 1.52 -5.04
C MET A 114 -14.48 0.64 -6.25
N THR A 115 -14.98 1.26 -7.30
CA THR A 115 -15.10 0.65 -8.62
C THR A 115 -13.75 0.65 -9.34
N TRP A 116 -13.60 -0.23 -10.34
CA TRP A 116 -12.40 -0.25 -11.19
C TRP A 116 -12.15 1.07 -11.92
N ARG A 117 -13.21 1.83 -12.23
CA ARG A 117 -13.07 3.15 -12.87
C ARG A 117 -12.47 4.18 -11.93
N GLU A 118 -12.92 4.21 -10.68
CA GLU A 118 -12.34 5.08 -9.64
C GLU A 118 -10.87 4.70 -9.36
N VAL A 119 -10.55 3.41 -9.30
CA VAL A 119 -9.17 2.93 -9.09
C VAL A 119 -8.24 3.36 -10.23
N LEU A 120 -8.74 3.39 -11.47
CA LEU A 120 -7.99 3.83 -12.64
C LEU A 120 -8.01 5.36 -12.84
N GLY A 121 -8.68 6.12 -11.96
CA GLY A 121 -8.82 7.57 -12.08
C GLY A 121 -9.69 8.02 -13.26
N LEU A 122 -10.57 7.14 -13.75
CA LEU A 122 -11.52 7.43 -14.83
C LEU A 122 -12.84 8.02 -14.31
N GLU A 123 -13.10 7.91 -13.01
CA GLU A 123 -14.23 8.50 -12.31
C GLU A 123 -13.75 9.08 -10.98
N ASP A 124 -14.36 10.17 -10.52
CA ASP A 124 -14.09 10.74 -9.21
C ASP A 124 -14.50 9.76 -8.11
N VAL A 125 -13.66 9.62 -7.09
CA VAL A 125 -13.96 8.77 -5.94
C VAL A 125 -15.19 9.32 -5.24
N LYS A 126 -16.29 8.57 -5.22
CA LYS A 126 -17.47 8.95 -4.45
C LYS A 126 -17.10 8.93 -2.98
N THR A 127 -16.85 10.09 -2.40
CA THR A 127 -16.82 10.26 -0.94
C THR A 127 -18.22 9.94 -0.43
N LYS A 128 -18.42 8.68 0.00
CA LYS A 128 -19.57 8.34 0.83
C LYS A 128 -19.37 9.11 2.13
N GLU A 129 -20.22 10.11 2.36
CA GLU A 129 -20.37 10.70 3.69
C GLU A 129 -20.72 9.55 4.64
N LEU A 130 -19.80 9.26 5.56
CA LEU A 130 -19.95 8.29 6.64
C LEU A 130 -20.58 8.97 7.86
#